data_AF-A0AAW0DI73-F1
#
_entry.id   AF-A0AAW0DI73-F1
#
_cell.length_a   1.000
_cell.length_b   1.000
_cell.length_c   1.000
_cell.angle_alpha   90.00
_cell.angle_beta   90.00
_cell.angle_gamma   90.00
#
_symmetry.space_group_name_H-M   'P 1'
#
loop_
_entity.id
_entity.type
_entity.pdbx_description
1 polymer ?
#
loop_
_entity_poly.entity_id
_entity_poly.type
_entity_poly.pdbx_seq_one_letter_code
_entity_poly.pdbx_strand_id
1 'polypeptide(L)'
;MLQELSHMDRITQLQDEIQQLLTIMASTIVYLTSRANFVQLNGSEIPVTKQRNPEKYDEPEVFEANKKELVTDLMVKAKQVEYLIQSLPEPEPEEEQEKRLRALDEEMTLANQEYIQAVARSKDLHAQISSVLRLMLQETDSGLVTSTK
;
A
#
# COMPACT_ATOMS: atom_id res chain seq x y z
N MET A 1 8.63 0.25 -14.44
CA MET A 1 8.86 -1.06 -13.81
C MET A 1 9.32 -0.88 -12.36
N LEU A 2 8.37 -0.93 -11.40
CA LEU A 2 8.53 -1.28 -9.96
C LEU A 2 7.61 -0.52 -8.99
N GLN A 3 6.67 0.32 -9.44
CA GLN A 3 5.74 1.00 -8.52
C GLN A 3 4.38 0.30 -8.35
N GLU A 4 4.11 -0.78 -9.08
CA GLU A 4 2.80 -1.46 -9.07
C GLU A 4 2.74 -2.73 -8.21
N LEU A 5 3.73 -2.98 -7.35
CA LEU A 5 3.82 -4.23 -6.57
C LEU A 5 3.98 -4.06 -5.05
N SER A 6 3.70 -2.88 -4.48
CA SER A 6 3.89 -2.68 -3.02
C SER A 6 2.80 -1.89 -2.29
N HIS A 7 1.68 -1.53 -2.92
CA HIS A 7 0.56 -0.96 -2.19
C HIS A 7 -0.56 -2.00 -2.20
N MET A 8 -1.04 -2.39 -1.02
CA MET A 8 -2.34 -3.07 -0.87
C MET A 8 -3.36 -2.43 -1.83
N ASP A 9 -4.20 -3.21 -2.50
CA ASP A 9 -5.19 -2.68 -3.44
C ASP A 9 -5.91 -1.46 -2.85
N ARG A 10 -5.99 -0.35 -3.59
CA ARG A 10 -6.54 0.92 -3.08
C ARG A 10 -7.98 0.74 -2.62
N ILE A 11 -8.72 -0.20 -3.23
CA ILE A 11 -10.07 -0.57 -2.79
C ILE A 11 -10.03 -1.26 -1.43
N THR A 12 -9.09 -2.19 -1.22
CA THR A 12 -8.90 -2.84 0.08
C THR A 12 -8.47 -1.83 1.15
N GLN A 13 -7.58 -0.89 0.82
CA GLN A 13 -7.19 0.20 1.73
C GLN A 13 -8.38 1.08 2.13
N LEU A 14 -9.22 1.44 1.16
CA LEU A 14 -10.42 2.22 1.43
C LEU A 14 -11.39 1.45 2.33
N GLN A 15 -11.58 0.15 2.09
CA GLN A 15 -12.41 -0.70 2.93
C GLN A 15 -11.91 -0.71 4.39
N ASP A 16 -10.61 -0.89 4.60
CA ASP A 16 -10.01 -0.92 5.93
C ASP A 16 -10.13 0.42 6.65
N GLU A 17 -9.91 1.55 5.96
CA GLU A 17 -10.05 2.88 6.56
C GLU A 17 -11.51 3.21 6.90
N ILE A 18 -12.49 2.76 6.10
CA ILE A 18 -13.91 2.89 6.45
C ILE A 18 -14.24 2.05 7.69
N GLN A 19 -13.74 0.81 7.76
CA GLN A 19 -13.92 -0.06 8.92
C GLN A 19 -13.34 0.57 10.20
N GLN A 20 -12.13 1.16 10.10
CA GLN A 20 -11.50 1.89 11.20
C GLN A 20 -12.33 3.11 11.61
N LEU A 21 -12.81 3.90 10.64
CA LEU A 21 -13.66 5.06 10.91
C LEU A 21 -14.91 4.68 11.70
N LEU A 22 -15.62 3.62 11.29
CA LEU A 22 -16.80 3.12 11.99
C LEU A 22 -16.47 2.60 13.39
N THR A 23 -15.31 1.96 13.55
CA THR A 23 -14.83 1.49 14.86
C THR A 23 -14.56 2.65 15.80
N ILE A 24 -13.91 3.71 15.32
CA ILE A 24 -13.66 4.94 16.09
C ILE A 24 -14.99 5.60 16.49
N MET A 25 -15.97 5.67 15.58
CA MET A 25 -17.30 6.21 15.89
C MET A 25 -17.99 5.41 17.01
N ALA A 26 -18.00 4.08 16.91
CA ALA A 26 -18.60 3.22 17.93
C ALA A 26 -17.89 3.37 19.29
N SER A 27 -16.56 3.32 19.30
CA SER A 27 -15.75 3.51 20.51
C SER A 27 -15.95 4.90 21.13
N THR A 28 -16.13 5.93 20.31
CA THR A 28 -16.43 7.30 20.77
C THR A 28 -17.77 7.35 21.51
N ILE A 29 -18.82 6.73 20.95
CA ILE A 29 -20.13 6.67 21.61
C ILE A 29 -20.04 5.87 22.92
N VAL A 30 -19.33 4.75 22.93
CA VAL A 30 -19.10 3.95 24.14
C VAL A 30 -18.34 4.78 25.18
N TYR A 31 -17.30 5.52 24.79
CA TYR A 31 -16.54 6.39 25.69
C TYR A 31 -17.42 7.49 26.30
N LEU A 32 -18.15 8.23 25.46
CA LEU A 32 -19.04 9.32 25.91
C LEU A 32 -20.12 8.83 26.88
N THR A 33 -20.72 7.67 26.61
CA THR A 33 -21.78 7.10 27.47
C THR A 33 -21.23 6.46 28.74
N SER A 34 -20.05 5.84 28.66
CA SER A 34 -19.45 5.13 29.79
C SER A 34 -18.66 6.03 30.73
N ARG A 35 -18.16 7.19 30.30
CA ARG A 35 -17.30 8.07 31.12
C ARG A 35 -17.94 9.40 31.50
N ALA A 36 -19.13 9.71 30.99
CA ALA A 36 -19.89 10.88 31.42
C ALA A 36 -20.34 10.79 32.90
N ASN A 37 -20.28 11.95 33.57
CA ASN A 37 -20.81 12.16 34.92
C ASN A 37 -22.12 12.97 34.87
N PHE A 38 -22.90 12.94 35.94
CA PHE A 38 -24.15 13.69 36.05
C PHE A 38 -23.89 15.18 36.26
N VAL A 39 -24.61 16.03 35.52
CA VAL A 39 -24.61 17.49 35.68
C VAL A 39 -25.89 17.92 36.38
N GLN A 40 -25.79 18.80 37.38
CA GLN A 40 -26.96 19.39 38.03
C GLN A 40 -27.56 20.48 37.13
N LEU A 41 -28.86 20.40 36.85
CA LEU A 41 -29.58 21.35 35.99
C LEU A 41 -30.14 22.55 36.77
N ASN A 42 -30.44 22.38 38.05
CA ASN A 42 -31.02 23.40 38.91
C ASN A 42 -29.97 23.78 39.96
N GLY A 43 -29.43 24.99 39.88
CA GLY A 43 -28.32 25.44 40.73
C GLY A 43 -28.59 25.20 42.22
N SER A 44 -27.73 24.40 42.86
CA SER A 44 -27.54 24.17 44.30
C SER A 44 -28.74 23.87 45.22
N GLU A 45 -29.99 24.01 44.77
CA GLU A 45 -31.19 23.82 45.59
C GLU A 45 -31.54 22.34 45.79
N ILE A 46 -31.10 21.47 44.87
CA ILE A 46 -31.34 20.04 44.94
C ILE A 46 -30.00 19.32 45.19
N PRO A 47 -29.78 18.73 46.38
CA PRO A 47 -28.55 18.01 46.67
C PRO A 47 -28.41 16.76 45.80
N VAL A 48 -27.18 16.45 45.36
CA VAL A 48 -26.89 15.27 44.54
C VAL A 48 -27.18 14.00 45.32
N THR A 49 -28.17 13.23 44.87
CA THR A 49 -28.58 11.98 45.54
C THR A 49 -27.86 10.74 45.00
N LYS A 50 -27.21 10.84 43.83
CA LYS A 50 -26.42 9.76 43.23
C LYS A 50 -25.12 10.29 42.64
N GLN A 51 -24.01 9.82 43.18
CA GLN A 51 -22.68 10.01 42.59
C GLN A 51 -22.23 8.69 41.96
N ARG A 52 -21.70 8.77 40.75
CA ARG A 52 -21.08 7.62 40.09
C ARG A 52 -19.76 7.30 40.80
N ASN A 53 -19.33 6.04 40.80
CA ASN A 53 -18.01 5.68 41.35
C ASN A 53 -16.93 6.53 40.65
N PRO A 54 -16.05 7.24 41.38
CA PRO A 54 -14.95 8.04 40.83
C PRO A 54 -14.07 7.32 39.81
N GLU A 55 -13.93 6.01 39.92
CA GLU A 55 -13.14 5.21 38.95
C GLU A 55 -13.85 5.04 37.59
N LYS A 56 -15.14 5.36 37.52
CA LYS A 56 -16.02 5.10 36.36
C LYS A 56 -16.36 6.35 35.55
N TYR A 57 -15.90 7.54 35.94
CA TYR A 57 -16.05 8.77 35.15
C TYR A 57 -14.74 9.54 35.11
N ASP A 58 -14.54 10.33 34.06
CA ASP A 58 -13.35 11.17 33.94
C ASP A 58 -13.67 12.57 34.50
N GLU A 59 -12.66 13.23 35.07
CA GLU A 59 -12.78 14.63 35.51
C GLU A 59 -13.21 15.53 34.34
N PRO A 60 -14.00 16.59 34.57
CA PRO A 60 -14.55 17.40 33.48
C PRO A 60 -13.49 17.94 32.51
N GLU A 61 -12.33 18.36 33.02
CA GLU A 61 -11.22 18.84 32.20
C GLU A 61 -10.63 17.75 31.29
N VAL A 62 -10.41 16.55 31.85
CA VAL A 62 -9.91 15.39 31.11
C VAL A 62 -10.94 14.91 30.08
N PHE A 63 -12.22 14.92 30.45
CA PHE A 63 -13.30 14.53 29.56
C PHE A 63 -13.45 15.50 28.37
N GLU A 64 -13.35 16.82 28.60
CA GLU A 64 -13.33 17.81 27.51
C GLU A 64 -12.10 17.66 26.60
N ALA A 65 -10.92 17.42 27.18
CA ALA A 65 -9.70 17.19 26.41
C ALA A 65 -9.83 15.94 25.51
N ASN A 66 -10.29 14.82 26.07
CA ASN A 66 -10.48 13.57 25.33
C ASN A 66 -11.54 13.70 24.25
N LYS A 67 -12.63 14.46 24.49
CA LYS A 67 -13.62 14.76 23.45
C LYS A 67 -13.00 15.49 22.27
N LYS A 68 -12.13 16.47 22.53
CA LYS A 68 -11.46 17.25 21.48
C LYS A 68 -10.49 16.37 20.67
N GLU A 69 -9.78 15.46 21.33
CA GLU A 69 -8.93 14.46 20.68
C GLU A 69 -9.76 13.54 19.78
N LEU A 70 -10.83 12.94 20.28
CA LEU A 70 -11.72 12.06 19.52
C LEU A 70 -12.31 12.74 18.27
N VAL A 71 -12.71 14.01 18.38
CA VAL A 71 -13.19 14.80 17.24
C VAL A 71 -12.07 15.04 16.22
N THR A 72 -10.86 15.32 16.69
CA THR A 72 -9.69 15.54 15.82
C THR A 72 -9.36 14.26 15.06
N ASP A 73 -9.32 13.12 15.73
CA ASP A 73 -9.06 11.81 15.14
C ASP A 73 -10.12 11.45 14.09
N LEU A 74 -11.39 11.67 14.42
CA LEU A 74 -12.51 11.42 13.50
C LEU A 74 -12.38 12.27 12.23
N MET A 75 -12.04 13.56 12.38
CA MET A 75 -11.86 14.48 11.25
C MET A 75 -10.66 14.11 10.38
N VAL A 76 -9.55 13.72 10.99
CA VAL A 76 -8.36 13.27 10.26
C VAL A 76 -8.68 12.01 9.47
N LYS A 77 -9.36 11.04 10.09
CA LYS A 77 -9.75 9.79 9.43
C LYS A 77 -10.76 10.00 8.31
N ALA A 78 -11.74 10.88 8.50
CA ALA A 78 -12.69 11.25 7.44
C ALA A 78 -11.98 11.86 6.23
N LYS A 79 -11.00 12.74 6.44
CA LYS A 79 -10.18 13.31 5.36
C LYS A 79 -9.29 12.27 4.66
N GLN A 80 -8.76 11.30 5.41
CA GLN A 80 -7.99 10.20 4.82
C GLN A 80 -8.87 9.35 3.89
N VAL A 81 -10.09 9.02 4.32
CA VAL A 81 -11.08 8.32 3.48
C VAL A 81 -11.44 9.14 2.23
N GLU A 82 -11.68 10.45 2.38
CA GLU A 82 -11.95 11.34 1.25
C GLU A 82 -10.80 11.36 0.23
N TYR A 83 -9.56 11.49 0.71
CA TYR A 83 -8.38 11.43 -0.15
C TYR A 83 -8.25 10.08 -0.87
N LEU A 84 -8.53 8.96 -0.17
CA LEU A 84 -8.50 7.63 -0.78
C LEU A 84 -9.53 7.50 -1.89
N ILE A 85 -10.76 8.01 -1.68
CA ILE A 85 -11.81 8.03 -2.71
C ILE A 85 -11.36 8.84 -3.93
N GLN A 86 -10.79 10.04 -3.73
CA GLN A 86 -10.26 10.87 -4.82
C GLN A 86 -9.09 10.22 -5.55
N SER A 87 -8.36 9.33 -4.88
CA SER A 87 -7.25 8.59 -5.47
C SER A 87 -7.69 7.33 -6.20
N LEU A 88 -8.97 6.92 -6.14
CA LEU A 88 -9.40 5.72 -6.86
C LEU A 88 -9.30 5.95 -8.37
N PRO A 89 -8.75 4.99 -9.14
CA PRO A 89 -8.79 5.07 -10.59
C PRO A 89 -10.25 5.07 -11.06
N GLU A 90 -10.55 5.89 -12.07
CA GLU A 90 -11.87 5.91 -12.69
C GLU A 90 -12.17 4.53 -13.29
N PRO A 91 -13.39 3.99 -13.09
CA PRO A 91 -13.75 2.70 -13.64
C PRO A 91 -13.81 2.80 -15.17
N GLU A 92 -12.94 2.03 -15.84
CA GLU A 92 -12.96 1.84 -17.29
C GLU A 92 -14.15 0.94 -17.67
N PRO A 93 -14.87 1.21 -18.77
CA PRO A 93 -15.88 0.29 -19.30
C PRO A 93 -15.27 -1.09 -19.58
N GLU A 94 -16.00 -2.17 -19.27
CA GLU A 94 -15.49 -3.55 -19.43
C GLU A 94 -15.01 -3.84 -20.86
N GLU A 95 -15.72 -3.31 -21.87
CA GLU A 95 -15.35 -3.48 -23.29
C GLU A 95 -14.02 -2.78 -23.65
N GLU A 96 -13.74 -1.61 -23.06
CA GLU A 96 -12.49 -0.88 -23.29
C GLU A 96 -11.35 -1.56 -22.55
N GLN A 97 -11.59 -1.98 -21.31
CA GLN A 97 -10.66 -2.75 -20.51
C GLN A 97 -10.27 -4.06 -21.22
N GLU A 98 -11.23 -4.80 -21.78
CA GLU A 98 -10.97 -6.02 -22.53
C GLU A 98 -10.09 -5.76 -23.76
N LYS A 99 -10.41 -4.72 -24.55
CA LYS A 99 -9.60 -4.34 -25.72
C LYS A 99 -8.18 -3.98 -25.32
N ARG A 100 -8.01 -3.21 -24.25
CA ARG A 100 -6.70 -2.81 -23.72
C ARG A 100 -5.90 -4.02 -23.25
N LEU A 101 -6.54 -4.95 -22.54
CA LEU A 101 -5.88 -6.19 -22.08
C LEU A 101 -5.45 -7.07 -23.24
N ARG A 102 -6.29 -7.22 -24.28
CA ARG A 102 -5.93 -7.97 -25.50
C ARG A 102 -4.74 -7.33 -26.23
N ALA A 103 -4.75 -6.01 -26.40
CA ALA A 103 -3.64 -5.29 -27.02
C ALA A 103 -2.33 -5.45 -26.23
N LEU A 104 -2.40 -5.41 -24.90
CA LEU A 104 -1.24 -5.63 -24.03
C LEU A 104 -0.70 -7.06 -24.11
N ASP A 105 -1.58 -8.06 -24.22
CA ASP A 105 -1.19 -9.47 -24.38
C ASP A 105 -0.49 -9.72 -25.73
N GLU A 106 -0.98 -9.09 -26.81
CA GLU A 106 -0.34 -9.11 -28.12
C GLU A 106 1.04 -8.45 -28.07
N GLU A 107 1.17 -7.28 -27.44
CA GLU A 107 2.45 -6.58 -27.24
C GLU A 107 3.44 -7.43 -26.43
N MET A 108 2.98 -8.02 -25.32
CA MET A 108 3.77 -8.92 -24.49
C MET A 108 4.27 -10.14 -25.27
N THR A 109 3.41 -10.70 -26.12
CA THR A 109 3.77 -11.85 -26.96
C THR A 109 4.87 -11.49 -27.96
N LEU A 110 4.73 -10.34 -28.63
CA LEU A 110 5.74 -9.84 -29.56
C LEU A 110 7.06 -9.52 -28.86
N ALA A 111 7.02 -8.78 -27.75
CA ALA A 111 8.20 -8.43 -26.96
C ALA A 111 8.94 -9.69 -26.46
N ASN A 112 8.20 -10.73 -26.06
CA ASN A 112 8.80 -11.99 -25.64
C ASN A 112 9.45 -12.74 -26.81
N GLN A 113 8.86 -12.72 -28.00
CA GLN A 113 9.47 -13.31 -29.20
C GLN A 113 10.77 -12.58 -29.58
N GLU A 114 10.76 -11.26 -29.59
CA GLU A 114 11.96 -10.44 -29.83
C GLU A 114 13.04 -10.70 -28.79
N TYR A 115 12.66 -10.81 -27.51
CA TYR A 115 13.57 -11.18 -26.43
C TYR A 115 14.22 -12.54 -26.67
N ILE A 116 13.44 -13.57 -27.01
CA ILE A 116 13.97 -14.92 -27.33
C ILE A 116 14.96 -14.86 -28.49
N GLN A 117 14.64 -14.13 -29.56
CA GLN A 117 15.52 -13.98 -30.72
C GLN A 117 16.81 -13.22 -30.37
N ALA A 118 16.72 -12.15 -29.59
CA ALA A 118 17.88 -11.39 -29.13
C ALA A 118 18.81 -12.25 -28.26
N VAL A 119 18.24 -13.02 -27.33
CA VAL A 119 18.99 -13.96 -26.49
C VAL A 119 19.65 -15.05 -27.32
N ALA A 120 18.95 -15.61 -28.31
CA ALA A 120 19.51 -16.63 -29.20
C ALA A 120 20.71 -16.10 -29.99
N ARG A 121 20.59 -14.90 -30.58
CA ARG A 121 21.69 -14.23 -31.29
C ARG A 121 22.87 -13.94 -30.36
N SER A 122 22.60 -13.47 -29.14
CA SER A 122 23.65 -13.22 -28.16
C SER A 122 24.40 -14.49 -27.76
N LYS A 123 23.69 -15.62 -27.61
CA LYS A 123 24.30 -16.92 -27.31
C LYS A 123 25.18 -17.43 -28.45
N ASP A 124 24.70 -17.30 -29.69
CA ASP A 124 25.46 -17.70 -30.88
C ASP A 124 26.74 -16.87 -31.04
N LEU A 125 26.63 -15.54 -30.96
CA LEU A 125 27.80 -14.65 -31.03
C LEU A 125 28.80 -14.94 -29.90
N HIS A 126 28.31 -15.18 -28.68
CA HIS A 126 29.17 -15.57 -27.55
C HIS A 126 29.90 -16.89 -27.83
N ALA A 127 29.24 -17.88 -28.44
CA ALA A 127 29.87 -19.14 -28.83
C ALA A 127 30.94 -18.93 -29.91
N GLN A 128 30.67 -18.10 -30.92
CA GLN A 128 31.64 -17.76 -31.97
C GLN A 128 32.89 -17.07 -31.40
N ILE A 129 32.71 -16.03 -30.56
CA ILE A 129 33.82 -15.33 -29.90
C ILE A 129 34.61 -16.29 -29.02
N SER A 130 33.93 -17.13 -28.24
CA SER A 130 34.58 -18.13 -27.38
C SER A 130 35.41 -19.14 -28.19
N SER A 131 34.95 -19.51 -29.40
CA SER A 131 35.69 -20.39 -30.31
C SER A 131 36.94 -19.71 -30.86
N VAL A 132 36.83 -18.45 -31.31
CA VAL A 132 37.98 -17.68 -31.82
C VAL A 132 39.03 -17.49 -30.72
N LEU A 133 38.62 -17.11 -29.51
CA LEU A 133 39.54 -16.96 -28.38
C LEU A 133 40.26 -18.28 -28.04
N ARG A 134 39.55 -19.42 -28.09
CA ARG A 134 40.19 -20.74 -27.91
C ARG A 134 41.21 -21.05 -29.00
N LEU A 135 40.89 -20.76 -30.27
CA LEU A 135 41.81 -20.98 -31.38
C LEU A 135 43.07 -20.13 -31.23
N MET A 136 42.93 -18.83 -30.94
CA MET A 136 44.08 -17.93 -30.74
C MET A 136 44.96 -18.38 -29.57
N LEU A 137 44.36 -18.83 -28.46
CA LEU A 137 45.11 -19.38 -27.32
C LEU A 137 45.90 -20.65 -27.72
N GLN A 138 45.29 -21.55 -28.49
CA GLN A 138 45.94 -22.77 -28.98
C GLN A 138 47.09 -22.49 -29.97
N GLU A 139 46.91 -21.53 -30.88
CA GLU A 139 47.98 -21.12 -31.81
C GLU A 139 49.17 -20.49 -31.07
N THR A 140 48.90 -19.71 -30.02
CA THR A 140 49.96 -19.09 -29.20
C THR A 140 50.77 -20.15 -28.45
N ASP A 141 50.12 -21.16 -27.88
CA ASP A 141 50.81 -22.31 -27.24
C ASP A 141 51.64 -23.12 -28.25
N SER A 142 51.14 -23.29 -29.48
CA SER A 142 51.84 -24.01 -30.56
C SER A 142 53.08 -23.26 -31.06
N GLY A 143 52.99 -21.94 -31.15
CA GLY A 143 54.11 -21.05 -31.52
C GLY A 143 55.22 -21.02 -30.46
N LEU A 144 54.87 -21.13 -29.18
CA LEU A 144 55.85 -21.22 -28.08
C LEU A 144 56.59 -22.56 -28.10
N VAL A 145 55.92 -23.69 -28.40
CA VAL A 145 56.55 -25.02 -28.44
C VAL A 145 57.48 -25.18 -29.65
N THR A 146 57.18 -24.55 -30.78
CA THR A 146 57.98 -24.63 -32.01
C THR A 146 59.20 -23.71 -32.02
N SER A 147 59.21 -22.63 -31.22
CA SER A 147 60.35 -21.72 -31.11
C SER A 147 61.45 -22.17 -30.13
N THR A 148 61.26 -23.31 -29.44
CA THR A 148 62.22 -23.90 -28.48
C THR A 148 62.97 -25.14 -28.99
N LYS A 149 62.98 -25.41 -30.30
CA LYS A 149 63.82 -26.45 -30.91
C LYS A 149 64.91 -25.87 -31.80
#